data_AF-A0A0U2V1R9-F1
#
_entry.id   AF-A0A0U2V1R9-F1
#
_cell.length_a   1.000
_cell.length_b   1.000
_cell.length_c   1.000
_cell.angle_alpha   90.00
_cell.angle_beta   90.00
_cell.angle_gamma   90.00
#
_symmetry.space_group_name_H-M   'P 1'
#
loop_
_entity.id
_entity.type
_entity.pdbx_description
1 polymer ?
#
loop_
_entity_poly.entity_id
_entity_poly.type
_entity_poly.pdbx_seq_one_letter_code
_entity_poly.pdbx_strand_id
1 'polypeptide(L)'
;MSEYSFASKSTLKLKGVDPSISKKKKKKKDKDKERDKEEALKALESSSSGESSSKTRKMTNAELAFKKRKEEKEREKIKKRAQLSHKEKVEKFNSYLNTLSEHYDIPKVSWTK
;
A
#
# COMPACT_ATOMS: atom_id res chain seq x y z
N MET A 1 43.20 -5.25 -26.16
CA MET A 1 42.27 -4.08 -26.29
C MET A 1 40.87 -4.57 -25.98
N SER A 2 40.03 -3.80 -25.28
CA SER A 2 38.69 -4.27 -24.87
C SER A 2 37.70 -4.25 -26.04
N GLU A 3 36.88 -5.31 -26.15
CA GLU A 3 35.87 -5.51 -27.22
C GLU A 3 34.88 -4.35 -27.40
N TYR A 4 34.70 -3.51 -26.39
CA TYR A 4 33.73 -2.41 -26.40
C TYR A 4 34.29 -1.04 -26.78
N SER A 5 35.56 -0.97 -27.19
CA SER A 5 36.19 0.29 -27.62
C SER A 5 35.49 0.98 -28.80
N PHE A 6 34.79 0.23 -29.65
CA PHE A 6 34.11 0.75 -30.85
C PHE A 6 32.65 1.19 -30.61
N ALA A 7 32.09 0.91 -29.42
CA ALA A 7 30.70 1.22 -29.14
C ALA A 7 30.48 2.74 -29.00
N SER A 8 29.57 3.31 -29.79
CA SER A 8 29.23 4.73 -29.73
C SER A 8 28.57 5.07 -28.38
N LYS A 9 29.19 5.96 -27.60
CA LYS A 9 28.70 6.38 -26.27
C LYS A 9 27.55 7.40 -26.32
N SER A 10 27.03 7.73 -27.50
CA SER A 10 25.96 8.71 -27.68
C SER A 10 24.58 8.10 -27.54
N THR A 11 23.62 8.88 -27.05
CA THR A 11 22.22 8.46 -26.94
C THR A 11 21.60 8.26 -28.32
N LEU A 12 20.93 7.11 -28.51
CA LEU A 12 20.30 6.73 -29.78
C LEU A 12 19.15 7.69 -30.13
N LYS A 13 19.31 8.47 -31.21
CA LYS A 13 18.28 9.37 -31.73
C LYS A 13 17.50 8.65 -32.83
N LEU A 14 16.25 8.27 -32.54
CA LEU A 14 15.35 7.63 -33.49
C LEU A 14 14.73 8.69 -34.42
N LYS A 15 14.83 8.48 -35.73
CA LYS A 15 14.21 9.37 -36.73
C LYS A 15 12.68 9.33 -36.53
N GLY A 16 12.08 10.49 -36.25
CA GLY A 16 10.63 10.62 -35.99
C GLY A 16 10.25 10.87 -34.53
N VAL A 17 11.19 10.76 -33.57
CA VAL A 17 10.95 11.10 -32.16
C VAL A 17 11.81 12.30 -31.76
N ASP A 18 11.18 13.48 -31.66
CA ASP A 18 11.88 14.69 -31.23
C ASP A 18 12.25 14.59 -29.73
N PRO A 19 13.52 14.81 -29.33
CA PRO A 19 13.95 14.73 -27.93
C PRO A 19 13.27 15.79 -27.04
N SER A 20 12.64 16.82 -27.61
CA SER A 20 11.82 17.78 -26.87
C SER A 20 10.49 17.15 -26.42
N ILE A 21 9.97 16.15 -27.13
CA ILE A 21 8.74 15.43 -26.76
C ILE A 21 8.96 14.58 -25.51
N SER A 22 10.12 13.91 -25.37
CA SER A 22 10.43 13.13 -24.16
C SER A 22 10.62 14.03 -22.94
N LYS A 23 11.25 15.20 -23.09
CA LYS A 23 11.35 16.22 -22.04
C LYS A 23 9.98 16.81 -21.66
N LYS A 24 9.11 17.09 -22.63
CA LYS A 24 7.71 17.53 -22.39
C LYS A 24 6.88 16.45 -21.69
N LYS A 25 7.02 15.17 -22.08
CA LYS A 25 6.37 14.03 -21.41
C LYS A 25 6.85 13.87 -19.97
N LYS A 26 8.15 14.02 -19.69
CA LYS A 26 8.70 13.97 -18.32
C LYS A 26 8.15 15.11 -17.45
N LYS A 27 8.15 16.35 -17.95
CA LYS A 27 7.59 17.51 -17.24
C LYS A 27 6.08 17.39 -17.00
N LYS A 28 5.33 16.76 -17.92
CA LYS A 28 3.90 16.48 -17.73
C LYS A 28 3.67 15.43 -16.64
N LYS A 29 4.45 14.35 -16.62
CA LYS A 29 4.38 13.30 -15.58
C LYS A 29 4.70 13.83 -14.19
N ASP A 30 5.68 14.72 -14.06
CA ASP A 30 6.01 15.33 -12.77
C ASP A 30 4.89 16.27 -12.28
N LYS A 31 4.24 17.00 -13.20
CA LYS A 31 3.09 17.86 -12.89
C LYS A 31 1.85 17.06 -12.48
N ASP A 32 1.59 15.93 -13.14
CA ASP A 32 0.47 15.05 -12.80
C ASP A 32 0.71 14.38 -11.44
N LYS A 33 1.96 13.98 -11.12
CA LYS A 33 2.31 13.41 -9.81
C LYS A 33 2.17 14.39 -8.64
N GLU A 34 2.43 15.68 -8.85
CA GLU A 34 2.19 16.71 -7.83
C GLU A 34 0.69 16.97 -7.64
N ARG A 35 -0.11 16.96 -8.72
CA ARG A 35 -1.58 17.07 -8.63
C ARG A 35 -2.20 15.89 -7.91
N ASP A 36 -1.75 14.66 -8.19
CA ASP A 36 -2.23 13.46 -7.50
C ASP A 36 -1.92 13.52 -5.99
N LYS A 37 -0.78 14.11 -5.60
CA LYS A 37 -0.44 14.32 -4.19
C LYS A 37 -1.32 15.40 -3.55
N GLU A 38 -1.55 16.52 -4.21
CA GLU A 38 -2.43 17.58 -3.71
C GLU A 38 -3.88 17.09 -3.59
N GLU A 39 -4.37 16.31 -4.56
CA GLU A 39 -5.70 15.68 -4.51
C GLU A 39 -5.79 14.64 -3.38
N ALA A 40 -4.73 13.85 -3.17
CA ALA A 40 -4.68 12.92 -2.04
C ALA A 40 -4.66 13.63 -0.67
N LEU A 41 -3.96 14.76 -0.56
CA LEU A 41 -3.93 15.59 0.66
C LEU A 41 -5.29 16.25 0.91
N LYS A 42 -5.93 16.77 -0.14
CA LYS A 42 -7.26 17.38 -0.05
C LYS A 42 -8.35 16.36 0.26
N ALA A 43 -8.25 15.14 -0.29
CA ALA A 43 -9.13 14.03 0.06
C ALA A 43 -8.96 13.64 1.54
N LEU A 44 -7.72 13.59 2.04
CA LEU A 44 -7.44 13.31 3.46
C LEU A 44 -8.01 14.41 4.37
N GLU A 45 -7.85 15.68 4.01
CA GLU A 45 -8.43 16.81 4.74
C GLU A 45 -9.96 16.74 4.76
N SER A 46 -10.59 16.45 3.62
CA SER A 46 -12.05 16.29 3.52
C SER A 46 -12.60 15.09 4.31
N SER A 47 -11.79 14.04 4.49
CA SER A 47 -12.13 12.87 5.31
C SER A 47 -11.95 13.11 6.81
N SER A 48 -11.10 14.07 7.19
CA SER A 48 -10.94 14.53 8.57
C SER A 48 -12.03 15.52 8.99
N SER A 49 -12.64 16.22 8.03
CA SER A 49 -13.81 17.10 8.24
C SER A 49 -15.16 16.40 8.07
N GLY A 50 -15.15 15.10 7.75
CA GLY A 50 -16.35 14.29 7.51
C GLY A 50 -17.05 13.78 8.77
N GLU A 51 -16.48 14.01 9.96
CA GLU A 51 -17.20 13.85 11.23
C GLU A 51 -18.03 15.11 11.50
N SER A 52 -19.10 15.23 10.73
CA SER A 52 -20.35 15.93 11.03
C SER A 52 -20.29 17.01 12.11
N SER A 53 -20.49 18.22 11.63
CA SER A 53 -21.05 19.44 12.23
C SER A 53 -22.29 19.30 13.13
N SER A 54 -22.49 18.19 13.85
CA SER A 54 -23.45 18.16 14.95
C SER A 54 -22.85 18.99 16.09
N LYS A 55 -23.48 20.12 16.42
CA LYS A 55 -23.35 20.89 17.68
C LYS A 55 -22.47 20.16 18.69
N THR A 56 -21.34 20.74 19.06
CA THR A 56 -20.38 20.22 20.04
C THR A 56 -21.07 19.79 21.34
N ARG A 57 -21.65 18.58 21.35
CA ARG A 57 -22.04 17.92 22.57
C ARG A 57 -20.72 17.61 23.25
N LYS A 58 -20.53 18.15 24.45
CA LYS A 58 -19.40 17.75 25.28
C LYS A 58 -19.49 16.23 25.40
N MET A 59 -18.50 15.53 24.84
CA MET A 59 -18.46 14.08 24.89
C MET A 59 -18.56 13.65 26.36
N THR A 60 -19.29 12.58 26.62
CA THR A 60 -19.35 12.03 27.97
C THR A 60 -17.99 11.47 28.39
N ASN A 61 -17.73 11.35 29.69
CA ASN A 61 -16.49 10.74 30.18
C ASN A 61 -16.27 9.33 29.62
N ALA A 62 -17.34 8.56 29.41
CA ALA A 62 -17.30 7.24 28.80
C ALA A 62 -16.85 7.29 27.33
N GLU A 63 -17.36 8.25 26.56
CA GLU A 63 -16.99 8.44 25.16
C GLU A 63 -15.53 8.89 25.00
N LEU A 64 -15.05 9.78 25.88
CA LEU A 64 -13.64 10.20 25.91
C LEU A 64 -12.71 9.02 26.20
N ALA A 65 -13.06 8.20 27.18
CA ALA A 65 -12.30 6.99 27.51
C ALA A 65 -12.28 5.98 26.34
N PHE A 66 -13.40 5.83 25.63
CA PHE A 66 -13.48 4.98 24.45
C PHE A 66 -12.61 5.49 23.30
N LYS A 67 -12.66 6.80 22.99
CA LYS A 67 -11.81 7.42 21.96
C LYS A 67 -10.33 7.20 22.24
N LYS A 68 -9.88 7.48 23.48
CA LYS A 68 -8.50 7.23 23.88
C LYS A 68 -8.07 5.76 23.67
N ARG A 69 -8.92 4.81 24.09
CA ARG A 69 -8.64 3.36 23.90
C ARG A 69 -8.63 2.98 22.41
N LYS A 70 -9.48 3.59 21.59
CA LYS A 70 -9.52 3.35 20.14
C LYS A 70 -8.23 3.84 19.48
N GLU A 71 -7.78 5.05 19.82
CA GLU A 71 -6.53 5.62 19.32
C GLU A 71 -5.30 4.79 19.72
N GLU A 72 -5.25 4.30 20.96
CA GLU A 72 -4.21 3.36 21.42
C GLU A 72 -4.19 2.09 20.55
N LYS A 73 -5.34 1.44 20.36
CA LYS A 73 -5.45 0.23 19.53
C LYS A 73 -5.11 0.49 18.06
N GLU A 74 -5.49 1.64 17.51
CA GLU A 74 -5.18 2.00 16.14
C GLU A 74 -3.69 2.21 15.95
N ARG A 75 -3.01 2.91 16.88
CA ARG A 75 -1.54 3.05 16.86
C ARG A 75 -0.84 1.68 16.88
N GLU A 76 -1.31 0.76 17.71
CA GLU A 76 -0.77 -0.60 17.74
C GLU A 76 -1.01 -1.37 16.44
N LYS A 77 -2.22 -1.28 15.87
CA LYS A 77 -2.55 -1.92 14.59
C LYS A 77 -1.70 -1.37 13.45
N ILE A 78 -1.47 -0.05 13.43
CA ILE A 78 -0.62 0.61 12.43
C ILE A 78 0.82 0.09 12.55
N LYS A 79 1.39 0.07 13.76
CA LYS A 79 2.73 -0.49 14.01
C LYS A 79 2.84 -1.94 13.53
N LYS A 80 1.90 -2.81 13.91
CA LYS A 80 1.88 -4.24 13.50
C LYS A 80 1.73 -4.41 11.99
N ARG A 81 0.89 -3.61 11.33
CA ARG A 81 0.69 -3.69 9.87
C ARG A 81 1.92 -3.21 9.10
N ALA A 82 2.62 -2.20 9.62
CA ALA A 82 3.83 -1.63 9.03
C ALA A 82 5.06 -2.54 9.18
N GLN A 83 5.08 -3.42 10.20
CA GLN A 83 6.18 -4.36 10.41
C GLN A 83 6.34 -5.42 9.31
N LEU A 84 5.25 -5.76 8.59
CA LEU A 84 5.26 -6.86 7.62
C LEU A 84 4.92 -6.36 6.22
N SER A 85 5.77 -6.74 5.26
CA SER A 85 5.51 -6.56 3.83
C SER A 85 4.34 -7.43 3.39
N HIS A 86 3.69 -7.06 2.27
CA HIS A 86 2.62 -7.89 1.71
C HIS A 86 3.12 -9.29 1.33
N LYS A 87 4.33 -9.38 0.76
CA LYS A 87 4.95 -10.66 0.40
C LYS A 87 5.11 -11.57 1.63
N GLU A 88 5.64 -11.05 2.73
CA GLU A 88 5.81 -11.78 3.99
C GLU A 88 4.47 -12.20 4.61
N LYS A 89 3.42 -11.38 4.45
CA LYS A 89 2.06 -11.75 4.88
C LYS A 89 1.53 -12.95 4.08
N VAL A 90 1.74 -12.95 2.77
CA VAL A 90 1.35 -14.05 1.88
C VAL A 90 2.15 -15.31 2.19
N GLU A 91 3.47 -15.19 2.39
CA GLU A 91 4.33 -16.32 2.75
C GLU A 91 3.89 -16.95 4.09
N LYS A 92 3.66 -16.13 5.12
CA LYS A 92 3.15 -16.61 6.43
C LYS A 92 1.78 -17.26 6.32
N PHE A 93 0.91 -16.71 5.47
CA PHE A 93 -0.40 -17.29 5.22
C PHE A 93 -0.30 -18.65 4.54
N ASN A 94 0.53 -18.76 3.50
CA ASN A 94 0.76 -20.02 2.79
C ASN A 94 1.43 -21.05 3.70
N SER A 95 2.40 -20.65 4.52
CA SER A 95 3.00 -21.56 5.50
C SER A 95 1.97 -22.03 6.52
N TYR A 96 1.06 -21.16 6.98
CA TYR A 96 -0.01 -21.53 7.89
C TYR A 96 -0.98 -22.53 7.24
N LEU A 97 -1.41 -22.30 6.00
CA LEU A 97 -2.27 -23.23 5.28
C LEU A 97 -1.62 -24.60 5.11
N ASN A 98 -0.32 -24.66 4.82
CA ASN A 98 0.42 -25.93 4.72
C ASN A 98 0.49 -26.69 6.05
N THR A 99 0.41 -25.98 7.18
CA THR A 99 0.38 -26.62 8.51
C THR A 99 -1.00 -27.07 8.95
N LEU A 100 -2.07 -26.60 8.29
CA LEU A 100 -3.43 -27.03 8.62
C LEU A 100 -3.67 -28.45 8.13
N SER A 101 -4.41 -29.23 8.92
CA SER A 101 -4.82 -30.56 8.50
C SER A 101 -5.82 -30.46 7.34
N GLU A 102 -5.65 -31.31 6.33
CA GLU A 102 -6.61 -31.41 5.22
C GLU A 102 -7.96 -31.96 5.70
N HIS A 103 -7.93 -32.83 6.72
CA HIS A 103 -9.11 -33.49 7.28
C HIS A 103 -9.33 -33.02 8.71
N TYR A 104 -10.57 -32.66 9.03
CA TYR A 104 -11.01 -32.18 10.35
C TYR A 104 -11.68 -33.25 11.20
N ASP A 105 -11.72 -34.49 10.71
CA ASP A 105 -12.36 -35.63 11.39
C ASP A 105 -11.46 -36.87 11.32
N ILE A 106 -11.63 -37.77 12.29
CA ILE A 106 -10.81 -38.96 12.43
C ILE A 106 -11.32 -40.02 11.45
N PRO A 107 -10.44 -40.65 10.66
CA PRO A 107 -10.88 -41.69 9.74
C PRO A 107 -11.52 -42.86 10.51
N LYS A 108 -12.65 -43.35 9.99
CA LYS A 108 -13.37 -44.51 10.56
C LYS A 108 -12.60 -45.80 10.26
N VAL A 109 -12.65 -46.75 11.20
CA VAL A 109 -11.83 -47.99 11.19
C VAL A 109 -12.10 -48.90 9.98
N SER A 110 -13.23 -48.77 9.29
CA SER A 110 -13.56 -49.53 8.08
C SER A 110 -13.37 -48.77 6.76
N TRP A 111 -12.66 -47.63 6.76
CA TRP A 111 -12.41 -46.87 5.54
C TRP A 111 -11.45 -47.64 4.62
N THR A 112 -12.01 -48.36 3.65
CA THR A 112 -11.29 -48.82 2.46
C THR A 112 -11.32 -47.68 1.43
N LYS A 113 -10.19 -47.46 0.76
CA LYS A 113 -9.97 -46.31 -0.13
C LYS A 113 -10.82 -46.37 -1.40
#